data_AF-A0A5K1DAW6-F1
#
_entry.id   AF-A0A5K1DAW6-F1
#
_cell.length_a   1.000
_cell.length_b   1.000
_cell.length_c   1.000
_cell.angle_alpha   90.00
_cell.angle_beta   90.00
_cell.angle_gamma   90.00
#
_symmetry.space_group_name_H-M   'P 1'
#
loop_
_entity.id
_entity.type
_entity.pdbx_description
1 polymer ?
#
loop_
_entity_poly.entity_id
_entity_poly.type
_entity_poly.pdbx_seq_one_letter_code
_entity_poly.pdbx_strand_id
1 'polypeptide(L)' 'LLIWNLQSQQPHLRLTEHTAAVKAISWSPHQSGLLASGGGTADRCIRFWNTANSNQINFIDTGSQ' A
#
# COMPACT_ATOMS: atom_id res chain seq x y z
N LEU A 1 3.10 -4.23 -4.51
CA LEU A 1 2.62 -2.85 -4.75
C LEU A 1 3.83 -1.97 -5.09
N LEU A 2 3.76 -1.14 -6.13
CA LEU A 2 4.88 -0.28 -6.58
C LEU A 2 4.47 1.19 -6.47
N ILE A 3 5.39 2.04 -6.00
CA ILE A 3 5.24 3.50 -5.96
C ILE A 3 6.20 4.09 -6.99
N TRP A 4 5.68 5.00 -7.82
CA TRP A 4 6.42 5.62 -8.91
C TRP A 4 6.56 7.12 -8.67
N ASN A 5 7.73 7.65 -8.99
CA ASN A 5 7.96 9.09 -9.10
C ASN A 5 7.99 9.44 -10.60
N LEU A 6 7.26 10.47 -11.00
CA LEU A 6 7.17 10.92 -12.40
C LEU A 6 8.52 11.34 -13.01
N GLN A 7 9.51 11.64 -12.18
CA GLN A 7 10.86 12.02 -12.62
C GLN A 7 11.76 10.82 -12.95
N SER A 8 11.34 9.59 -12.65
CA SER A 8 12.14 8.37 -12.84
C SER A 8 11.38 7.32 -13.63
N GLN A 9 12.09 6.59 -14.49
CA GLN A 9 11.56 5.40 -15.17
C GLN A 9 11.63 4.13 -14.31
N GLN A 10 12.24 4.21 -13.13
CA GLN A 10 12.28 3.10 -12.18
C GLN A 10 11.31 3.34 -11.02
N PRO A 11 10.69 2.27 -10.48
CA PRO A 11 9.84 2.40 -9.31
C PRO A 11 10.65 2.94 -8.13
N HIS A 12 10.10 3.93 -7.45
CA HIS A 12 10.72 4.52 -6.27
C HIS A 12 10.69 3.54 -5.09
N LEU A 13 9.56 2.84 -4.88
CA LEU A 13 9.40 1.86 -3.81
C LEU A 13 8.72 0.59 -4.29
N ARG A 14 9.08 -0.52 -3.66
CA ARG A 14 8.44 -1.83 -3.81
C ARG A 14 7.97 -2.34 -2.45
N LEU A 15 6.65 -2.42 -2.28
CA LEU A 15 5.99 -2.84 -1.06
C LEU A 15 5.45 -4.27 -1.26
N THR A 16 5.98 -5.23 -0.51
CA THR A 16 5.79 -6.68 -0.74
C THR A 16 4.98 -7.39 0.35
N GLU A 17 4.47 -6.68 1.35
CA GLU A 17 3.83 -7.32 2.51
C GLU A 17 2.48 -7.97 2.21
N HIS A 18 1.77 -7.55 1.16
CA HIS A 18 0.53 -8.21 0.76
C HIS A 18 0.83 -9.58 0.16
N THR A 19 0.19 -10.63 0.69
CA THR A 19 0.36 -12.02 0.22
C THR A 19 -0.60 -12.40 -0.92
N ALA A 20 -1.43 -11.47 -1.38
CA ALA A 20 -2.42 -11.66 -2.44
C ALA A 20 -2.47 -10.45 -3.39
N ALA A 21 -3.30 -10.55 -4.43
CA ALA A 21 -3.51 -9.47 -5.39
C ALA A 21 -4.00 -8.19 -4.70
N VAL A 22 -3.43 -7.05 -5.07
CA VAL A 22 -3.83 -5.73 -4.55
C VAL A 22 -4.63 -5.01 -5.63
N LYS A 23 -5.94 -4.92 -5.43
CA LYS A 23 -6.87 -4.20 -6.34
C LYS A 23 -7.32 -2.85 -5.78
N ALA A 24 -7.34 -2.72 -4.45
CA ALA A 24 -7.74 -1.50 -3.77
C ALA A 24 -6.51 -0.67 -3.39
N ILE A 25 -6.45 0.57 -3.84
CA ILE A 25 -5.37 1.53 -3.58
C ILE A 25 -5.99 2.93 -3.46
N SER A 26 -5.63 3.68 -2.42
CA SER A 26 -6.09 5.06 -2.25
C SER A 26 -5.10 5.90 -1.46
N TRP A 27 -4.78 7.09 -1.99
CA TRP A 27 -3.98 8.10 -1.29
C TRP A 27 -4.85 8.91 -0.33
N SER A 28 -4.32 9.25 0.84
CA SER A 28 -4.99 10.18 1.75
C SER A 28 -5.03 11.59 1.14
N PRO A 29 -6.20 12.23 1.03
CA PRO A 29 -6.29 13.62 0.59
C PRO A 29 -5.84 14.60 1.69
N HIS A 30 -5.73 14.15 2.94
CA HIS A 30 -5.43 14.99 4.10
C HIS A 30 -3.96 14.92 4.54
N GLN A 31 -3.27 13.84 4.19
CA GLN A 31 -1.88 13.61 4.61
C GLN A 31 -1.05 13.14 3.41
N SER A 32 -0.13 14.00 2.97
CA SER A 32 0.79 13.67 1.89
C SER A 32 1.66 12.47 2.27
N GLY A 33 1.83 11.55 1.33
CA GLY A 33 2.61 10.33 1.53
C GLY A 33 1.89 9.22 2.30
N LEU A 34 0.66 9.45 2.81
CA LEU A 34 -0.13 8.38 3.41
C LEU A 34 -0.93 7.64 2.33
N LEU A 35 -0.71 6.32 2.24
CA LEU A 35 -1.36 5.45 1.28
C LEU A 35 -2.05 4.30 2.02
N ALA A 36 -3.25 3.94 1.59
CA ALA A 36 -3.93 2.71 1.99
C ALA A 36 -4.01 1.74 0.81
N SER A 37 -3.78 0.45 1.08
CA SER A 37 -3.98 -0.62 0.09
C SER A 37 -4.65 -1.84 0.71
N GLY A 38 -5.48 -2.53 -0.09
CA GLY A 38 -6.20 -3.73 0.32
C GLY A 38 -5.74 -4.96 -0.46
N GLY A 39 -5.39 -6.02 0.25
CA GLY A 39 -5.07 -7.32 -0.33
C GLY A 39 -6.31 -8.19 -0.53
N GLY A 40 -6.28 -9.04 -1.55
CA GLY A 40 -7.36 -9.95 -1.91
C GLY A 40 -7.55 -11.12 -0.94
N THR A 41 -8.35 -12.10 -1.34
CA THR A 41 -8.87 -13.19 -0.47
C THR A 41 -7.83 -13.97 0.34
N ALA A 42 -6.59 -14.12 -0.15
CA ALA A 42 -5.53 -14.83 0.61
C ALA A 42 -4.78 -13.93 1.61
N ASP A 43 -4.87 -12.61 1.49
CA ASP A 43 -4.21 -11.65 2.38
C ASP A 43 -5.19 -11.00 3.35
N ARG A 44 -6.35 -10.53 2.85
CA ARG A 44 -7.46 -9.96 3.65
C ARG A 44 -7.04 -8.80 4.56
N CYS A 45 -5.94 -8.13 4.25
CA CYS A 45 -5.46 -7.03 5.06
C CYS A 45 -5.66 -5.70 4.34
N ILE A 46 -6.03 -4.67 5.10
CA ILE A 46 -5.81 -3.27 4.72
C ILE A 46 -4.50 -2.84 5.37
N ARG A 47 -3.56 -2.35 4.56
CA ARG A 47 -2.25 -1.85 5.02
C ARG A 47 -2.16 -0.36 4.78
N PHE A 48 -1.56 0.34 5.74
CA PHE A 48 -1.27 1.77 5.70
C PHE A 48 0.22 2.00 5.56
N TRP A 49 0.60 2.85 4.63
CA TRP A 49 1.99 3.11 4.26
C TRP A 49 2.31 4.59 4.38
N ASN A 50 3.50 4.88 4.86
CA ASN A 50 4.12 6.18 4.70
C ASN A 50 5.15 6.07 3.58
N THR A 51 4.87 6.68 2.43
CA THR A 51 5.75 6.60 1.26
C THR A 51 6.91 7.58 1.32
N ALA A 52 6.94 8.51 2.28
CA ALA A 52 8.07 9.42 2.47
C ALA A 52 9.24 8.74 3.21
N ASN A 53 8.95 7.79 4.09
CA ASN A 53 9.94 7.02 4.84
C ASN A 53 9.95 5.52 4.46
N SER A 54 9.21 5.15 3.41
CA SER A 54 9.18 3.80 2.86
C SER A 54 8.71 2.71 3.84
N ASN A 55 7.92 3.07 4.84
CA ASN A 55 7.57 2.17 5.93
C ASN A 55 6.07 1.83 5.97
N GLN A 56 5.76 0.62 6.41
CA GLN A 56 4.40 0.27 6.82
C GLN A 56 4.13 0.92 8.18
N ILE A 57 3.02 1.64 8.28
CA ILE A 57 2.58 2.26 9.54
C ILE A 57 1.81 1.24 10.36
N ASN A 58 0.81 0.60 9.74
CA ASN A 58 -0.07 -0.35 10.39
C ASN A 58 -0.77 -1.26 9.37
N PHE A 59 -1.40 -2.34 9.84
CA PHE A 59 -2.31 -3.14 9.05
C PHE A 59 -3.50 -3.62 9.88
N ILE A 60 -4.60 -3.92 9.20
CA ILE A 60 -5.84 -4.42 9.79
C ILE A 60 -6.28 -5.63 8.97
N ASP A 61 -6.44 -6.78 9.63
CA ASP A 61 -7.15 -7.92 9.06
C ASP A 61 -8.64 -7.56 8.98
N THR A 62 -9.20 -7.60 7.77
CA THR A 62 -10.59 -7.24 7.52
C THR A 62 -11.57 -8.33 7.95
N GLY A 63 -11.09 -9.55 8.23
CA GLY A 63 -11.93 -10.71 8.52
C GLY A 63 -12.85 -11.11 7.35
N SER A 64 -12.60 -10.60 6.14
CA SER A 64 -13.44 -10.89 4.96
C SER A 64 -13.27 -12.34 4.53
N GLN A 65 -14.37 -13.02 4.20
CA GLN A 65 -14.38 -14.39 3.66
C GLN A 65 -14.17 -14.39 2.15
#